data_AF-A0A917IQI2-F1
#
_entry.id   AF-A0A917IQI2-F1
#
_cell.length_a   1.000
_cell.length_b   1.000
_cell.length_c   1.000
_cell.angle_alpha   90.00
_cell.angle_beta   90.00
_cell.angle_gamma   90.00
#
_symmetry.space_group_name_H-M   'P 1'
#
loop_
_entity.id
_entity.type
_entity.pdbx_description
1 polymer ?
#
loop_
_entity_poly.entity_id
_entity_poly.type
_entity_poly.pdbx_seq_one_letter_code
_entity_poly.pdbx_strand_id
1 'polypeptide(L)' 'MGRGRQKAKATRQAREMKYFSPETDYSALERELNSAKKNSSKTSSNHRYDDEDDYSEYADKYADSYTDED' A
#
# COMPACT_ATOMS: atom_id res chain seq x y z
N MET A 1 -0.13 6.16 -45.33
CA MET A 1 -1.44 5.77 -44.76
C MET A 1 -1.37 4.84 -43.51
N GLY A 2 -0.23 4.74 -42.78
CA GLY A 2 -0.08 3.75 -41.68
C GLY A 2 -0.09 4.30 -40.24
N ARG A 3 0.01 5.62 -40.05
CA ARG A 3 0.21 6.23 -38.72
C ARG A 3 -1.02 6.17 -37.81
N GLY A 4 -2.23 6.23 -38.36
CA GLY A 4 -3.47 6.18 -37.56
C GLY A 4 -3.67 4.84 -36.83
N ARG A 5 -3.29 3.73 -37.47
CA ARG A 5 -3.36 2.40 -36.87
C ARG A 5 -2.34 2.22 -35.74
N GLN A 6 -1.12 2.74 -35.93
CA GLN A 6 -0.09 2.73 -34.90
C GLN A 6 -0.51 3.58 -33.69
N LYS A 7 -1.04 4.79 -33.92
CA LYS A 7 -1.56 5.65 -32.85
C LYS A 7 -2.68 4.97 -32.07
N ALA A 8 -3.63 4.34 -32.76
CA ALA A 8 -4.73 3.62 -32.11
C ALA A 8 -4.24 2.45 -31.24
N LYS A 9 -3.28 1.65 -31.75
CA LYS A 9 -2.66 0.56 -30.97
C LYS A 9 -1.93 1.09 -29.74
N ALA A 10 -1.13 2.14 -29.88
CA ALA A 10 -0.40 2.76 -28.78
C ALA A 10 -1.35 3.30 -27.69
N THR A 11 -2.43 3.97 -28.09
CA THR A 11 -3.43 4.46 -27.11
C THR A 11 -4.14 3.34 -26.38
N ARG A 12 -4.39 2.19 -27.04
CA ARG A 12 -5.01 1.04 -26.40
C ARG A 12 -4.07 0.42 -25.38
N GLN A 13 -2.81 0.18 -25.77
CA GLN A 13 -1.78 -0.34 -24.88
C GLN A 13 -1.54 0.58 -23.68
N ALA A 14 -1.47 1.90 -23.88
CA ALA A 14 -1.27 2.85 -22.78
C ALA A 14 -2.43 2.82 -21.78
N ARG A 15 -3.68 2.65 -22.25
CA ARG A 15 -4.84 2.48 -21.38
C ARG A 15 -4.79 1.14 -20.64
N GLU A 16 -4.46 0.07 -21.34
CA GLU A 16 -4.23 -1.24 -20.72
C GLU A 16 -3.20 -1.09 -19.59
N MET A 17 -2.03 -0.48 -19.83
CA MET A 17 -1.02 -0.27 -18.78
C MET A 17 -1.49 0.66 -17.64
N LYS A 18 -2.19 1.77 -17.95
CA LYS A 18 -2.61 2.75 -16.95
C LYS A 18 -3.68 2.19 -16.01
N TYR A 19 -4.59 1.38 -16.55
CA TYR A 19 -5.73 0.82 -15.82
C TYR A 19 -5.56 -0.68 -15.56
N PHE A 20 -4.35 -1.22 -15.75
CA PHE A 20 -4.02 -2.59 -15.39
C PHE A 20 -3.98 -2.70 -13.87
N SER A 21 -4.99 -3.35 -13.31
CA SER A 21 -4.91 -3.90 -11.96
C SER A 21 -4.58 -5.38 -12.10
N PRO A 22 -3.38 -5.84 -11.70
CA PRO A 22 -3.10 -7.26 -11.64
C PRO A 22 -4.08 -7.95 -10.68
N GLU A 23 -4.50 -9.15 -11.02
CA GLU A 23 -5.22 -10.01 -10.08
C GLU A 23 -4.25 -10.46 -8.97
N THR A 24 -4.67 -10.30 -7.72
CA THR A 24 -3.90 -10.75 -6.57
C THR A 24 -4.24 -12.20 -6.27
N ASP A 25 -3.23 -13.08 -6.24
CA ASP A 25 -3.40 -14.44 -5.74
C ASP A 25 -3.49 -14.43 -4.21
N TYR A 26 -4.72 -14.41 -3.69
CA TYR A 26 -5.00 -14.43 -2.25
C TYR A 26 -4.48 -15.71 -1.56
N SER A 27 -4.44 -16.84 -2.27
CA SER A 27 -3.98 -18.11 -1.69
C SER A 27 -2.47 -18.11 -1.42
N ALA A 28 -1.70 -17.49 -2.32
CA ALA A 28 -0.27 -17.28 -2.13
C ALA A 28 0.02 -16.31 -0.98
N LEU A 29 -0.74 -15.22 -0.90
CA LEU A 29 -0.61 -14.20 0.15
C LEU A 29 -0.88 -14.78 1.55
N GLU A 30 -1.96 -15.55 1.71
CA GLU A 30 -2.28 -16.20 2.98
C GLU A 30 -1.16 -17.13 3.46
N ARG A 31 -0.56 -17.88 2.53
CA ARG A 31 0.58 -18.77 2.84
C ARG A 31 1.80 -18.00 3.31
N GLU A 32 2.10 -16.86 2.71
CA GLU A 32 3.21 -15.99 3.10
C GLU A 32 2.98 -15.39 4.49
N LEU A 33 1.79 -14.82 4.75
CA LEU A 33 1.43 -14.24 6.04
C LEU A 33 1.50 -15.27 7.17
N ASN A 34 0.98 -16.48 6.94
CA ASN A 34 1.04 -17.56 7.92
C ASN A 34 2.48 -18.04 8.17
N SER A 35 3.35 -17.96 7.17
CA SER A 35 4.78 -18.29 7.31
C SER A 35 5.54 -17.19 8.05
N ALA A 36 5.24 -15.92 7.78
CA ALA A 36 5.80 -14.76 8.49
C ALA A 36 5.44 -14.78 9.97
N LYS A 37 4.19 -15.11 10.34
CA LYS A 37 3.75 -15.24 11.74
C LYS A 37 4.51 -16.34 12.50
N LYS A 38 4.76 -17.49 11.87
CA LYS A 38 5.53 -18.60 12.47
C LYS A 38 7.02 -18.28 12.65
N ASN A 39 7.58 -17.41 11.81
CA ASN A 39 8.96 -16.94 11.94
C ASN A 39 9.08 -15.82 12.98
N SER A 40 8.07 -14.94 13.07
CA SER A 40 8.00 -13.92 14.12
C SER A 40 7.88 -14.53 15.52
N SER A 41 7.13 -15.63 15.69
CA SER A 41 6.97 -16.30 16.99
C SER A 41 8.26 -16.94 17.54
N LYS A 42 9.33 -17.08 16.73
CA LYS A 42 10.65 -17.55 17.20
C LYS A 42 11.55 -16.42 17.71
N THR A 43 11.23 -15.15 17.45
CA THR A 43 12.03 -13.99 17.86
C THR A 43 11.30 -13.03 18.81
N SER A 44 10.01 -13.24 19.08
CA SER A 44 9.15 -12.27 19.78
C SER A 44 8.89 -12.58 21.26
N SER A 45 9.67 -13.45 21.91
CA SER A 45 9.54 -13.68 23.36
C SER A 45 10.05 -12.53 24.25
N ASN A 46 10.31 -11.33 23.71
CA ASN A 46 10.85 -10.23 24.52
C ASN A 46 10.46 -8.80 24.12
N HIS A 47 9.56 -8.56 23.16
CA HIS A 47 9.06 -7.20 22.92
C HIS A 47 7.65 -7.07 23.49
N ARG A 48 7.61 -6.82 24.81
CA ARG A 48 6.41 -6.31 25.46
C ARG A 48 6.08 -4.96 24.81
N TYR A 49 4.81 -4.79 24.48
CA TYR A 49 4.15 -3.55 24.12
C TYR A 49 4.50 -2.43 25.10
N ASP A 50 5.54 -1.65 24.80
CA ASP A 50 5.93 -0.44 25.54
C ASP A 50 6.15 0.77 24.59
N ASP A 51 5.95 0.57 23.29
CA ASP A 51 5.89 1.64 22.28
C ASP A 51 4.46 1.62 21.71
N GLU A 52 3.48 2.10 22.50
CA GLU A 52 2.39 2.84 21.87
C GLU A 52 3.02 4.17 21.47
N ASP A 53 3.49 4.26 20.22
CA ASP A 53 3.96 5.52 19.64
C ASP A 53 2.94 6.61 20.00
N ASP A 54 3.39 7.65 20.71
CA ASP A 54 2.54 8.69 21.29
C ASP A 54 1.79 9.44 20.18
N TYR A 55 0.63 8.89 19.81
CA TYR A 55 -0.22 9.37 18.73
C TYR A 55 -0.76 10.78 18.98
N SER A 56 -0.58 11.29 20.22
CA SER A 56 -0.92 12.66 20.59
C SER A 56 -0.08 13.69 19.82
N GLU A 57 1.21 13.42 19.57
CA GLU A 57 2.09 14.35 18.83
C GLU A 57 1.60 14.57 17.39
N TYR A 58 1.14 13.50 16.74
CA TYR A 58 0.53 13.59 15.42
C TYR A 58 -0.82 14.31 15.45
N ALA A 59 -1.64 14.05 16.47
CA ALA A 59 -2.93 14.72 16.62
C ALA A 59 -2.75 16.24 16.77
N ASP A 60 -1.83 16.68 17.61
CA ASP A 60 -1.55 18.11 17.86
C ASP A 60 -1.03 18.81 16.60
N LYS A 61 -0.13 18.16 15.85
CA LYS A 61 0.44 18.71 14.61
C LYS A 61 -0.61 19.00 13.54
N TYR A 62 -1.69 18.22 13.48
CA TYR A 62 -2.77 18.44 12.53
C TYR A 62 -3.89 19.30 13.11
N ALA A 63 -4.07 19.33 14.44
CA ALA A 63 -5.03 20.22 15.09
C ALA A 63 -4.77 21.69 14.75
N ASP A 64 -3.50 22.14 14.78
CA ASP A 64 -3.10 23.52 14.46
C ASP A 64 -3.41 23.91 13.00
N SER A 65 -3.33 22.94 12.07
CA SER A 65 -3.60 23.17 10.64
C SER A 65 -5.08 23.39 10.30
N TYR A 66 -6.00 23.01 11.18
CA TYR A 66 -7.43 23.22 11.00
C TYR A 66 -7.97 24.44 11.76
N THR A 67 -7.20 25.00 12.70
CA THR A 67 -7.63 26.14 13.52
C THR A 67 -7.29 27.51 12.92
N ASP A 68 -6.39 27.60 11.95
CA ASP A 68 -5.99 28.86 11.28
C ASP A 68 -6.82 29.16 10.01
N GLU A 69 -7.86 28.36 9.73
CA GLU A 69 -8.68 28.43 8.50
C GLU A 69 -10.12 28.96 8.71
N ASP A 70 -10.34 29.84 9.70
CA ASP A 70 -11.60 30.60 9.92
C ASP A 70 -11.40 32.13 10.08
#